data_AF-A0ABD7TWD7-F1
#
_entry.id   AF-A0ABD7TWD7-F1
#
_cell.length_a   1.000
_cell.length_b   1.000
_cell.length_c   1.000
_cell.angle_alpha   90.00
_cell.angle_beta   90.00
_cell.angle_gamma   90.00
#
_symmetry.space_group_name_H-M   'P 1'
#
loop_
_entity.id
_entity.type
_entity.pdbx_description
1 polymer ?
#
loop_
_entity_poly.entity_id
_entity_poly.type
_entity_poly.pdbx_seq_one_letter_code
_entity_poly.pdbx_strand_id
1 'polypeptide(L)'
;MKKLIILIVAMIVVLTIVASIRNEYTDRFNPLLQEEVSYSKVPKGKQHYQDITAYTKDGKAIDYKLNFTGYDETGEYVKIYHKGKYVRSIEYIKEDRPKFLK
;
A
#
# COMPACT_ATOMS: atom_id res chain seq x y z
N MET A 1 -30.72 -14.09 -23.21
CA MET A 1 -30.72 -13.01 -22.20
C MET A 1 -30.54 -13.52 -20.78
N LYS A 2 -31.42 -14.38 -20.23
CA LYS A 2 -31.30 -14.90 -18.85
C LYS A 2 -29.93 -15.55 -18.53
N LYS A 3 -29.42 -16.40 -19.43
CA LYS A 3 -28.08 -17.03 -19.29
C LYS A 3 -26.93 -16.01 -19.28
N LEU A 4 -27.03 -14.93 -20.05
CA LEU A 4 -26.03 -13.86 -20.09
C LEU A 4 -26.05 -13.03 -18.80
N ILE A 5 -27.24 -12.70 -18.29
CA ILE A 5 -27.39 -12.00 -17.00
C ILE A 5 -26.79 -12.84 -15.87
N ILE A 6 -27.09 -14.15 -15.83
CA ILE A 6 -26.53 -15.07 -14.83
C ILE A 6 -25.00 -15.12 -14.90
N LEU A 7 -24.44 -15.18 -16.11
CA LEU A 7 -22.98 -15.16 -16.31
C LEU A 7 -22.35 -13.86 -15.78
N ILE A 8 -22.95 -12.71 -16.09
CA ILE A 8 -22.47 -11.40 -15.63
C ILE A 8 -22.52 -11.31 -14.10
N VAL A 9 -23.64 -11.73 -13.49
CA VAL A 9 -23.78 -11.74 -12.02
C VAL A 9 -22.75 -12.66 -11.38
N ALA A 10 -22.54 -13.86 -11.93
CA ALA A 10 -21.52 -14.79 -11.43
C ALA A 10 -20.11 -14.18 -11.52
N MET A 11 -19.79 -13.50 -12.62
CA MET A 11 -18.51 -12.81 -12.79
C MET A 11 -18.32 -11.67 -11.78
N ILE A 12 -19.36 -10.87 -11.51
CA ILE A 12 -19.32 -9.81 -10.51
C ILE A 12 -19.06 -10.40 -9.11
N VAL A 13 -19.74 -11.49 -8.75
CA VAL A 13 -19.53 -12.18 -7.46
C VAL A 13 -18.10 -12.69 -7.32
N VAL A 14 -17.53 -13.27 -8.37
CA VAL A 14 -16.12 -13.70 -8.36
C VAL A 14 -15.20 -12.49 -8.18
N LEU A 15 -15.45 -11.39 -8.89
CA LEU A 15 -14.66 -10.17 -8.77
C LEU A 15 -14.72 -9.55 -7.37
N THR A 16 -15.88 -9.55 -6.71
CA THR A 16 -16.00 -9.02 -5.33
C THR A 16 -15.28 -9.89 -4.31
N ILE A 17 -15.31 -11.23 -4.48
CA ILE A 17 -14.53 -12.15 -3.64
C ILE A 17 -13.03 -11.87 -3.81
N VAL A 18 -12.55 -11.78 -5.05
CA VAL A 18 -11.13 -11.49 -5.33
C VAL A 18 -10.72 -10.13 -4.78
N ALA A 19 -11.57 -9.11 -4.92
CA ALA A 19 -11.33 -7.77 -4.38
C ALA A 19 -11.31 -7.75 -2.84
N SER A 20 -11.92 -8.72 -2.16
CA SER A 20 -11.90 -8.83 -0.70
C SER A 20 -10.59 -9.42 -0.15
N ILE A 21 -9.77 -10.05 -1.01
CA ILE A 21 -8.46 -10.62 -0.62
C ILE A 21 -7.41 -9.50 -0.67
N ARG A 22 -6.79 -9.18 0.47
CA ARG A 22 -5.79 -8.10 0.61
C ARG A 22 -4.37 -8.58 0.34
N ASN A 23 -3.82 -8.25 -0.83
CA ASN A 23 -2.43 -8.47 -1.19
C ASN A 23 -1.94 -7.46 -2.24
N GLU A 24 -0.64 -7.43 -2.52
CA GLU A 24 -0.02 -6.48 -3.44
C GLU A 24 -0.52 -6.58 -4.90
N TYR A 25 -0.97 -7.77 -5.33
CA TYR A 25 -1.45 -8.00 -6.70
C TYR A 25 -2.91 -7.57 -6.86
N THR A 26 -3.77 -7.94 -5.92
CA THR A 26 -5.20 -7.64 -5.96
C THR A 26 -5.47 -6.18 -5.62
N ASP A 27 -4.78 -5.63 -4.61
CA ASP A 27 -5.00 -4.27 -4.16
C ASP A 27 -4.64 -3.24 -5.25
N ARG A 28 -3.65 -3.55 -6.11
CA ARG A 28 -3.27 -2.72 -7.27
C ARG A 28 -4.46 -2.37 -8.17
N PHE A 29 -5.31 -3.35 -8.45
CA PHE A 29 -6.42 -3.22 -9.40
C PHE A 29 -7.79 -3.10 -8.74
N ASN A 30 -7.87 -3.23 -7.42
CA ASN A 30 -9.14 -3.21 -6.70
C ASN A 30 -9.81 -1.82 -6.79
N PRO A 31 -10.96 -1.67 -7.45
CA PRO A 31 -11.62 -0.37 -7.62
C PRO A 31 -12.20 0.19 -6.31
N LEU A 32 -12.33 -0.63 -5.27
CA LEU A 32 -12.89 -0.23 -3.97
C LEU A 32 -11.87 0.44 -3.05
N LEU A 33 -10.59 0.40 -3.41
CA LEU A 33 -9.51 1.01 -2.65
C LEU A 33 -9.07 2.32 -3.30
N GLN A 34 -8.75 3.29 -2.46
CA GLN A 34 -8.13 4.54 -2.89
C GLN A 34 -6.62 4.46 -2.69
N GLU A 35 -5.89 5.29 -3.45
CA GLU A 35 -4.48 5.54 -3.12
C GLU A 35 -4.38 6.39 -1.87
N GLU A 36 -3.43 6.01 -1.03
CA GLU A 36 -3.13 6.63 0.24
C GLU A 36 -1.65 6.97 0.33
N VAL A 37 -1.34 7.92 1.19
CA VAL A 37 0.03 8.31 1.52
C VAL A 37 0.27 7.99 2.98
N SER A 38 1.23 7.11 3.21
CA SER A 38 1.71 6.77 4.56
C SER A 38 3.18 7.09 4.70
N TYR A 39 3.66 7.08 5.93
CA TYR A 39 5.02 7.42 6.29
C TYR A 39 5.64 6.33 7.13
N SER A 40 6.93 6.07 6.97
CA SER A 40 7.63 5.10 7.79
C SER A 40 9.10 5.48 8.00
N LYS A 41 9.69 4.88 9.03
CA LYS A 41 11.13 4.86 9.26
C LYS A 41 11.69 3.52 8.78
N VAL A 42 12.69 3.55 7.90
CA VAL A 42 13.31 2.38 7.28
C VAL A 42 14.80 2.30 7.61
N PRO A 43 15.40 1.09 7.64
CA PRO A 43 16.84 0.94 7.85
C PRO A 43 17.65 1.49 6.66
N LYS A 44 18.76 2.18 6.95
CA LYS A 44 19.69 2.73 5.96
C LYS A 44 20.41 1.65 5.15
N GLY A 45 20.79 1.98 3.91
CA GLY A 45 21.61 1.10 3.07
C GLY A 45 20.94 -0.22 2.70
N LYS A 46 19.61 -0.30 2.79
CA LYS A 46 18.82 -1.46 2.37
C LYS A 46 18.09 -1.14 1.07
N GLN A 47 17.86 -2.19 0.29
CA GLN A 47 17.13 -2.10 -0.99
C GLN A 47 15.75 -2.74 -0.93
N HIS A 48 15.57 -3.70 -0.04
CA HIS A 48 14.35 -4.47 0.14
C HIS A 48 13.83 -4.25 1.55
N TYR A 49 12.58 -3.82 1.64
CA TYR A 49 11.90 -3.54 2.88
C TYR A 49 10.71 -4.49 3.01
N GLN A 50 10.72 -5.29 4.08
CA GLN A 50 9.70 -6.29 4.37
C GLN A 50 9.03 -5.98 5.70
N ASP A 51 7.72 -6.22 5.75
CA ASP A 51 6.87 -6.07 6.92
C ASP A 51 6.95 -4.70 7.59
N ILE A 52 7.07 -3.64 6.78
CA ILE A 52 7.21 -2.28 7.26
C ILE A 52 5.89 -1.79 7.85
N THR A 53 5.96 -1.32 9.10
CA THR A 53 4.88 -0.55 9.73
C THR A 53 4.86 0.84 9.11
N ALA A 54 3.73 1.25 8.57
CA ALA A 54 3.54 2.61 8.10
C ALA A 54 2.50 3.35 8.95
N TYR A 55 2.52 4.67 8.86
CA TYR A 55 1.70 5.56 9.67
C TYR A 55 1.03 6.59 8.77
N THR A 56 -0.21 6.95 9.09
CA THR A 56 -0.88 8.09 8.47
C THR A 56 -0.16 9.39 8.81
N LYS A 57 -0.52 10.48 8.13
CA LYS A 57 0.02 11.82 8.41
C LYS A 57 -0.17 12.27 9.87
N ASP A 58 -1.18 11.73 10.55
CA ASP A 58 -1.52 12.03 11.95
C ASP A 58 -0.82 11.10 12.96
N GLY A 59 -0.03 10.12 12.49
CA GLY A 59 0.73 9.21 13.35
C GLY A 59 -0.02 7.95 13.78
N LYS A 60 -1.17 7.66 13.18
CA LYS A 60 -1.87 6.39 13.41
C LYS A 60 -1.23 5.30 12.56
N ALA A 61 -0.86 4.18 13.18
CA ALA A 61 -0.40 3.02 12.44
C ALA A 61 -1.53 2.48 11.54
N ILE A 62 -1.20 2.13 10.30
CA ILE A 62 -2.13 1.38 9.44
C ILE A 62 -2.22 -0.08 9.93
N ASP A 63 -3.33 -0.75 9.61
CA ASP A 63 -3.68 -2.09 10.10
C ASP A 63 -2.98 -3.24 9.35
N TYR A 64 -2.12 -2.93 8.38
CA TYR A 64 -1.34 -3.90 7.63
C TYR A 64 0.12 -3.45 7.45
N LYS A 65 0.98 -4.39 7.04
CA LYS A 65 2.38 -4.13 6.71
C LYS A 65 2.57 -3.94 5.21
N LEU A 66 3.62 -3.19 4.87
CA LEU A 66 3.99 -2.88 3.50
C LEU A 66 5.33 -3.52 3.15
N ASN A 67 5.40 -4.08 1.95
CA ASN A 67 6.62 -4.58 1.33
C ASN A 67 6.93 -3.71 0.13
N PHE A 68 8.18 -3.27 -0.01
CA PHE A 68 8.59 -2.43 -1.13
C PHE A 68 10.10 -2.42 -1.29
N THR A 69 10.55 -1.88 -2.43
CA THR A 69 11.96 -1.67 -2.73
C THR A 69 12.28 -0.20 -2.86
N GLY A 70 13.53 0.14 -2.63
CA GLY A 70 14.09 1.45 -2.94
C GLY A 70 15.43 1.63 -2.27
N TYR A 71 16.21 2.63 -2.68
CA TYR A 71 17.58 2.78 -2.22
C TYR A 71 17.95 4.25 -2.00
N ASP A 72 18.37 4.56 -0.78
CA ASP A 72 19.10 5.76 -0.39
C ASP A 72 20.08 5.32 0.72
N GLU A 73 21.35 5.67 0.57
CA GLU A 73 22.41 5.29 1.52
C GLU A 73 22.16 5.85 2.92
N THR A 74 21.54 7.03 2.98
CA THR A 74 21.36 7.80 4.21
C THR A 74 19.89 7.99 4.59
N GLY A 75 18.99 7.76 3.63
CA GLY A 75 17.55 7.93 3.79
C GLY A 75 16.98 6.96 4.81
N GLU A 76 16.37 7.50 5.86
CA GLU A 76 15.76 6.71 6.95
C GLU A 76 14.25 6.95 7.07
N TYR A 77 13.70 7.95 6.40
CA TYR A 77 12.26 8.22 6.39
C TYR A 77 11.74 8.20 4.96
N VAL A 78 10.59 7.57 4.78
CA VAL A 78 9.95 7.42 3.47
C VAL A 78 8.51 7.86 3.53
N LYS A 79 8.08 8.59 2.50
CA LYS A 79 6.70 8.77 2.08
C LYS A 79 6.36 7.63 1.12
N ILE A 80 5.30 6.89 1.39
CA ILE A 80 4.91 5.67 0.69
C ILE A 80 3.57 5.93 0.04
N TYR A 81 3.52 5.89 -1.29
CA TYR A 81 2.28 5.95 -2.06
C TYR A 81 1.81 4.52 -2.30
N HIS A 82 0.68 4.16 -1.71
CA HIS A 82 0.20 2.79 -1.75
C HIS A 82 -1.32 2.73 -1.91
N LYS A 83 -1.80 1.59 -2.41
CA LYS A 83 -3.22 1.25 -2.48
C LYS A 83 -3.36 -0.07 -1.76
N GLY A 84 -3.89 -0.06 -0.54
CA GLY A 84 -3.76 -1.22 0.34
C GLY A 84 -2.31 -1.66 0.49
N LYS A 85 -2.04 -2.96 0.32
CA LYS A 85 -0.69 -3.56 0.37
C LYS A 85 0.15 -3.32 -0.89
N TYR A 86 -0.44 -2.82 -1.97
CA TYR A 86 0.31 -2.48 -3.17
C TYR A 86 1.03 -1.15 -2.99
N VAL A 87 2.37 -1.16 -2.93
CA VAL A 87 3.17 0.06 -2.95
C VAL A 87 3.47 0.45 -4.39
N ARG A 88 3.00 1.64 -4.80
CA ARG A 88 3.27 2.19 -6.14
C ARG A 88 4.66 2.79 -6.22
N SER A 89 5.02 3.60 -5.22
CA SER A 89 6.30 4.30 -5.17
C SER A 89 6.63 4.73 -3.74
N ILE A 90 7.92 4.97 -3.51
CA ILE A 90 8.41 5.61 -2.30
C ILE A 90 9.21 6.86 -2.62
N GLU A 91 9.22 7.81 -1.70
CA GLU A 91 10.05 9.01 -1.74
C GLU A 91 10.76 9.14 -0.39
N TYR A 92 12.09 9.22 -0.40
CA TYR A 92 12.84 9.52 0.82
C TYR A 92 12.65 10.98 1.22
N ILE A 93 12.39 11.24 2.50
CA ILE A 93 12.09 12.57 3.03
C ILE A 93 13.04 12.93 4.18
N LYS A 94 13.44 14.21 4.22
CA LYS A 94 14.30 14.76 5.29
C LYS A 94 13.56 15.77 6.16
N GLU A 95 13.00 16.81 5.53
CA GLU A 95 12.40 17.98 6.20
C GLU A 95 10.87 17.92 6.29
N ASP A 96 10.17 17.41 5.27
CA ASP A 96 8.70 17.24 5.23
C ASP A 96 8.21 15.99 5.99
N ARG A 97 8.92 15.60 7.07
CA ARG A 97 8.56 14.41 7.83
C ARG A 97 7.59 14.74 8.97
N PRO A 98 6.54 13.92 9.19
CA PRO A 98 5.67 14.07 10.34
C PRO A 98 6.45 14.06 11.67
N LYS A 99 6.00 14.89 12.62
CA LYS A 99 6.70 15.08 13.92
C LYS A 99 6.85 13.79 14.71
N PHE A 100 5.89 12.86 14.60
CA PHE A 100 5.90 11.59 15.33
C PHE A 100 6.97 10.61 14.86
N LEU A 101 7.62 10.86 13.72
CA LEU A 101 8.75 10.07 13.23
C LEU A 101 10.10 10.58 13.73
N LYS A 102 10.14 11.68 14.50
CA LYS A 102 11.37 12.19 15.11
C LYS A 102 11.87 11.29 16.23
#